data_AF-A0A929J3D2-F1
#
_entry.id   AF-A0A929J3D2-F1
#
_cell.length_a   1.000
_cell.length_b   1.000
_cell.length_c   1.000
_cell.angle_alpha   90.00
_cell.angle_beta   90.00
_cell.angle_gamma   90.00
#
_symmetry.space_group_name_H-M   'P 1'
#
loop_
_entity.id
_entity.type
_entity.pdbx_description
1 polymer ?
#
loop_
_entity_poly.entity_id
_entity_poly.type
_entity_poly.pdbx_seq_one_letter_code
_entity_poly.pdbx_strand_id
1 'polypeptide(L)'
;MKRVNKLAASVAVALSLGVMSQANALIELEANSTGDALLFPVYWGDSGVENYFTIMNNDDKWIQGHLRFRGAVWCGELLDMDIILSPGDVFVFRVADLDGDGFWEV
;
A
#
# COMPACT_ATOMS: atom_id res chain seq x y z
N MET A 1 42.51 25.46 16.59
CA MET A 1 41.21 24.98 16.07
C MET A 1 40.88 25.80 14.83
N LYS A 2 40.83 25.19 13.63
CA LYS A 2 40.57 25.91 12.38
C LYS A 2 39.11 26.37 12.34
N ARG A 3 38.86 27.66 12.09
CA ARG A 3 37.50 28.24 11.99
C ARG A 3 36.83 27.70 10.73
N VAL A 4 35.80 26.88 10.89
CA VAL A 4 35.01 26.37 9.77
C VAL A 4 34.09 27.51 9.29
N ASN A 5 34.15 27.84 8.01
CA ASN A 5 33.38 28.92 7.43
C ASN A 5 31.89 28.52 7.40
N LYS A 6 31.01 29.30 8.03
CA LYS A 6 29.58 28.95 8.24
C LYS A 6 28.81 28.65 6.94
N LEU A 7 29.28 29.22 5.82
CA LEU A 7 28.75 28.95 4.47
C LEU A 7 29.11 27.53 3.98
N ALA A 8 30.31 27.05 4.27
CA ALA A 8 30.75 25.71 3.87
C ALA A 8 30.02 24.62 4.69
N ALA A 9 29.72 24.91 5.95
CA ALA A 9 28.94 24.01 6.81
C ALA A 9 27.47 23.87 6.35
N SER A 10 26.85 24.95 5.86
CA SER A 10 25.45 24.94 5.40
C SER A 10 25.28 24.25 4.04
N VAL A 11 26.24 24.41 3.12
CA VAL A 11 26.24 23.68 1.84
C VAL A 11 26.43 22.18 2.04
N ALA A 12 27.29 21.76 2.98
CA ALA A 12 27.49 20.36 3.29
C ALA A 12 26.23 19.68 3.86
N VAL A 13 25.47 20.38 4.71
CA VAL A 13 24.21 19.88 5.26
C VAL A 13 23.11 19.80 4.18
N ALA A 14 22.99 20.82 3.33
CA ALA A 14 22.02 20.81 2.24
C ALA A 14 22.28 19.68 1.21
N LEU A 15 23.54 19.38 0.91
CA LEU A 15 23.92 18.25 0.05
C LEU A 15 23.68 16.89 0.72
N SER A 16 23.78 16.80 2.05
CA SER A 16 23.50 15.55 2.78
C SER A 16 22.01 15.24 2.92
N LEU A 17 21.14 16.25 2.86
CA LEU A 17 19.68 16.09 2.94
C LEU A 17 19.03 15.79 1.57
N GLY A 18 19.74 16.05 0.47
CA GLY A 18 19.25 15.82 -0.90
C GLY A 18 19.27 14.35 -1.34
N VAL A 19 19.85 13.46 -0.54
CA VAL A 19 19.87 12.01 -0.80
C VAL A 19 18.97 11.32 0.21
N MET A 20 17.68 11.69 0.22
CA MET A 20 16.70 10.82 0.85
C MET A 20 16.75 9.49 0.09
N SER A 21 17.12 8.42 0.81
CA SER A 21 16.96 7.06 0.32
C SER A 21 15.51 6.92 -0.11
N GLN A 22 15.26 6.89 -1.42
CA GLN A 22 13.97 6.41 -1.90
C GLN A 22 13.88 5.00 -1.35
N ALA A 23 12.95 4.78 -0.42
CA ALA A 23 12.53 3.45 -0.03
C ALA A 23 11.84 2.85 -1.26
N ASN A 24 12.65 2.41 -2.21
CA ASN A 24 12.22 1.53 -3.25
C ASN A 24 11.97 0.21 -2.53
N ALA A 25 10.71 -0.07 -2.20
CA ALA A 25 10.31 -1.43 -1.93
C ALA A 25 10.66 -2.22 -3.19
N LEU A 26 11.79 -2.91 -3.16
CA LEU A 26 12.13 -3.92 -4.15
C LEU A 26 11.10 -5.02 -3.95
N ILE A 27 10.07 -5.03 -4.80
CA ILE A 27 9.12 -6.12 -4.85
C ILE A 27 9.79 -7.21 -5.68
N GLU A 28 10.45 -8.13 -4.99
CA GLU A 28 11.03 -9.32 -5.60
C GLU A 28 9.92 -10.37 -5.73
N LEU A 29 9.33 -10.46 -6.93
CA LEU A 29 8.39 -11.54 -7.26
C LEU A 29 9.22 -12.75 -7.68
N GLU A 30 9.04 -13.87 -6.96
CA GLU A 30 9.64 -15.15 -7.33
C GLU A 30 9.03 -15.62 -8.66
N ALA A 31 9.86 -15.69 -9.70
CA ALA A 31 9.42 -16.16 -11.00
C ALA A 31 9.17 -17.67 -10.91
N ASN A 32 7.88 -18.06 -11.00
CA ASN A 32 7.29 -19.42 -11.00
C ASN A 32 6.49 -19.83 -9.75
N SER A 33 6.23 -18.92 -8.79
CA SER A 33 5.19 -19.13 -7.78
C SER A 33 3.80 -18.88 -8.39
N THR A 34 2.85 -19.81 -8.20
CA THR A 34 1.51 -19.80 -8.83
C THR A 34 0.52 -18.82 -8.16
N GLY A 35 1.01 -17.64 -7.75
CA GLY A 35 0.17 -16.59 -7.17
C GLY A 35 0.98 -15.66 -6.28
N ASP A 36 1.59 -14.62 -6.85
CA ASP A 36 2.27 -13.59 -6.06
C ASP A 36 2.12 -12.19 -6.69
N ALA A 37 0.94 -11.87 -7.24
CA ALA A 37 0.64 -10.49 -7.60
C ALA A 37 0.33 -9.70 -6.32
N LEU A 38 1.35 -9.06 -5.74
CA LEU A 38 1.16 -8.10 -4.66
C LEU A 38 0.66 -6.78 -5.25
N LEU A 39 -0.66 -6.60 -5.24
CA LEU A 39 -1.30 -5.36 -5.69
C LEU A 39 -1.34 -4.37 -4.53
N PHE A 40 -0.98 -3.12 -4.79
CA PHE A 40 -1.16 -2.00 -3.86
C PHE A 40 -2.14 -0.97 -4.44
N PRO A 41 -3.44 -1.30 -4.57
CA PRO A 41 -4.43 -0.30 -4.97
C PRO A 41 -4.53 0.77 -3.88
N VAL A 42 -4.43 2.02 -4.29
CA VAL A 42 -4.74 3.15 -3.41
C VAL A 42 -6.26 3.30 -3.38
N TYR A 43 -6.83 3.38 -2.18
CA TYR A 43 -8.20 3.83 -1.98
C TYR A 43 -8.18 5.23 -1.40
N TRP A 44 -9.15 6.06 -1.79
CA TRP A 44 -9.32 7.38 -1.22
C TRP A 44 -10.42 7.34 -0.17
N GLY A 45 -10.04 7.63 1.06
CA GLY A 45 -10.92 7.61 2.21
C GLY A 45 -11.56 8.97 2.52
N ASP A 46 -12.08 9.66 1.51
CA ASP A 46 -12.76 10.96 1.70
C ASP A 46 -14.27 10.76 1.70
N SER A 47 -14.98 11.56 2.50
CA SER A 47 -16.44 11.57 2.52
C SER A 47 -17.01 11.81 1.12
N GLY A 48 -17.94 10.94 0.71
CA GLY A 48 -18.55 10.97 -0.62
C GLY A 48 -17.69 10.34 -1.73
N VAL A 49 -16.51 9.80 -1.43
CA VAL A 49 -15.71 9.00 -2.36
C VAL A 49 -15.94 7.52 -2.11
N GLU A 50 -16.16 6.78 -3.19
CA GLU A 50 -16.37 5.34 -3.16
C GLU A 50 -15.31 4.64 -4.00
N ASN A 51 -14.72 3.59 -3.44
CA ASN A 51 -13.71 2.79 -4.11
C ASN A 51 -14.27 1.38 -4.29
N TYR A 52 -14.27 0.90 -5.52
CA TYR A 52 -14.77 -0.42 -5.88
C TYR A 52 -13.63 -1.30 -6.36
N PHE A 53 -13.53 -2.48 -5.78
CA PHE A 53 -12.49 -3.45 -6.08
C PHE A 53 -13.11 -4.78 -6.47
N THR A 54 -12.43 -5.49 -7.36
CA THR A 54 -12.87 -6.79 -7.84
C THR A 54 -11.67 -7.72 -7.96
N ILE A 55 -11.80 -8.90 -7.37
CA ILE A 55 -10.84 -10.00 -7.46
C ILE A 55 -11.59 -11.16 -8.11
N MET A 56 -11.09 -11.62 -9.26
CA MET A 56 -11.70 -12.71 -10.02
C MET A 56 -10.71 -13.87 -10.15
N ASN A 57 -11.21 -15.08 -9.90
CA ASN A 57 -10.45 -16.29 -10.17
C ASN A 57 -10.67 -16.76 -11.60
N ASN A 58 -9.71 -16.50 -12.48
CA ASN A 58 -9.69 -16.97 -13.86
C ASN A 58 -8.94 -18.30 -14.06
N ASP A 59 -8.45 -18.91 -12.97
CA ASP A 59 -7.78 -20.21 -12.99
C ASP A 59 -8.81 -21.36 -12.96
N ASP A 60 -8.38 -22.58 -13.31
CA ASP A 60 -9.19 -23.79 -13.20
C ASP A 60 -9.11 -24.45 -11.81
N LYS A 61 -8.35 -23.84 -10.89
CA LYS A 61 -8.17 -24.26 -9.50
C LYS A 61 -8.76 -23.27 -8.50
N TRP A 62 -8.91 -23.74 -7.28
CA TRP A 62 -9.20 -22.87 -6.13
C TRP A 62 -7.99 -21.99 -5.84
N ILE A 63 -8.24 -20.72 -5.54
CA ILE A 63 -7.20 -19.77 -5.12
C ILE A 63 -7.51 -19.21 -3.73
N GLN A 64 -6.48 -18.87 -2.98
CA GLN A 64 -6.56 -18.11 -1.74
C GLN A 64 -5.86 -16.77 -1.95
N GLY A 65 -6.55 -15.67 -1.68
CA GLY A 65 -5.99 -14.32 -1.66
C GLY A 65 -5.93 -13.79 -0.23
N HIS A 66 -4.77 -13.28 0.17
CA HIS A 66 -4.61 -12.57 1.43
C HIS A 66 -4.82 -11.07 1.20
N LEU A 67 -5.88 -10.50 1.78
CA LEU A 67 -6.28 -9.11 1.57
C LEU A 67 -6.03 -8.29 2.83
N ARG A 68 -5.23 -7.23 2.70
CA ARG A 68 -4.89 -6.34 3.80
C ARG A 68 -5.15 -4.88 3.44
N PHE A 69 -5.93 -4.21 4.28
CA PHE A 69 -6.18 -2.78 4.23
C PHE A 69 -5.22 -2.07 5.17
N ARG A 70 -4.54 -1.05 4.66
CA ARG A 70 -3.61 -0.25 5.45
C ARG A 70 -3.93 1.22 5.29
N GLY A 71 -3.81 1.98 6.37
CA GLY A 71 -3.86 3.43 6.31
C GLY A 71 -2.58 3.99 5.70
N ALA A 72 -2.71 4.91 4.73
CA ALA A 72 -1.56 5.45 4.00
C ALA A 72 -0.59 6.27 4.87
N VAL A 73 -1.10 6.95 5.91
CA VAL A 73 -0.31 7.89 6.73
C VAL A 73 0.56 7.20 7.78
N TRP A 74 0.02 6.15 8.40
CA TRP A 74 0.65 5.45 9.53
C TRP A 74 0.97 3.98 9.27
N CYS A 75 0.67 3.46 8.07
CA CYS A 75 0.82 2.06 7.69
C CYS A 75 0.12 1.07 8.63
N GLY A 76 -0.78 1.55 9.49
CA GLY A 76 -1.58 0.74 10.40
C GLY A 76 -2.49 -0.19 9.60
N GLU A 77 -2.52 -1.46 9.99
CA GLU A 77 -3.46 -2.44 9.47
C GLU A 77 -4.86 -2.12 9.99
N LEU A 78 -5.78 -1.89 9.06
CA LEU A 78 -7.18 -1.59 9.36
C LEU A 78 -8.03 -2.85 9.29
N LEU A 79 -7.75 -3.72 8.31
CA LEU A 79 -8.47 -4.97 8.11
C LEU A 79 -7.54 -5.98 7.44
N ASP A 80 -7.62 -7.22 7.88
CA ASP A 80 -6.82 -8.34 7.37
C ASP A 80 -7.70 -9.59 7.30
N MET A 81 -7.79 -10.18 6.11
CA MET A 81 -8.58 -11.39 5.88
C MET A 81 -8.05 -12.22 4.73
N ASP A 82 -8.37 -13.51 4.78
CA ASP A 82 -8.22 -14.41 3.65
C ASP A 82 -9.54 -14.58 2.91
N ILE A 83 -9.49 -14.52 1.59
CA ILE A 83 -10.58 -14.90 0.71
C ILE A 83 -10.20 -16.17 -0.04
N ILE A 84 -11.14 -17.11 -0.14
CA ILE A 84 -10.97 -18.35 -0.89
C ILE A 84 -11.98 -18.33 -2.04
N LEU A 85 -11.50 -18.46 -3.27
CA LEU A 85 -12.31 -18.35 -4.48
C LEU A 85 -12.22 -19.66 -5.27
N SER A 86 -13.36 -20.25 -5.59
CA SER A 86 -13.44 -21.39 -6.51
C SER A 86 -13.25 -20.94 -7.97
N PRO A 87 -13.01 -21.85 -8.93
CA PRO A 87 -12.84 -21.48 -10.34
C PRO A 87 -14.02 -20.66 -10.88
N GLY A 88 -13.74 -19.47 -11.40
CA GLY A 88 -14.75 -18.54 -11.94
C GLY A 88 -15.43 -17.63 -10.91
N ASP A 89 -15.11 -17.75 -9.62
CA ASP A 89 -15.67 -16.87 -8.58
C ASP A 89 -15.17 -15.43 -8.73
N VAL A 90 -16.03 -14.49 -8.33
CA VAL A 90 -15.76 -13.05 -8.33
C VAL A 90 -16.08 -12.49 -6.97
N PHE A 91 -15.07 -11.95 -6.30
CA PHE A 91 -15.20 -11.20 -5.05
C PHE A 91 -15.21 -9.71 -5.35
N VAL A 92 -16.27 -9.02 -4.94
CA VAL A 92 -16.45 -7.58 -5.13
C VAL A 92 -16.65 -6.93 -3.77
N PHE A 93 -15.95 -5.82 -3.54
CA PHE A 93 -16.09 -5.06 -2.30
C PHE A 93 -16.00 -3.56 -2.55
N ARG A 94 -16.62 -2.79 -1.64
CA ARG A 94 -16.67 -1.34 -1.63
C ARG A 94 -15.95 -0.83 -0.39
N VAL A 95 -15.07 0.14 -0.57
CA VAL A 95 -14.46 0.92 0.52
C VAL A 95 -14.98 2.34 0.42
N ALA A 96 -15.66 2.79 1.47
CA ALA A 96 -16.25 4.12 1.54
C ALA A 96 -16.32 4.59 2.99
N ASP A 97 -16.24 5.90 3.18
CA ASP A 97 -16.48 6.58 4.44
C ASP A 97 -18.00 6.66 4.65
N LEU A 98 -18.52 5.97 5.67
CA LEU A 98 -19.96 5.84 5.91
C LEU A 98 -20.49 6.87 6.92
N ASP A 99 -19.66 7.32 7.85
CA ASP A 99 -20.02 8.25 8.93
C ASP A 99 -19.54 9.68 8.66
N GLY A 100 -18.64 9.88 7.70
CA GLY A 100 -18.21 11.19 7.20
C GLY A 100 -17.26 11.92 8.14
N ASP A 101 -16.71 11.23 9.14
CA ASP A 101 -15.81 11.82 10.12
C ASP A 101 -14.34 11.75 9.72
N GLY A 102 -14.03 11.01 8.64
CA GLY A 102 -12.67 10.81 8.14
C GLY A 102 -11.78 9.95 9.05
N PHE A 103 -12.37 9.30 10.07
CA PHE A 103 -11.71 8.39 10.98
C PHE A 103 -12.13 6.95 10.70
N TRP A 104 -11.14 6.12 10.35
CA TRP A 104 -11.37 4.70 10.07
C TRP A 104 -11.30 3.91 11.38
N GLU A 105 -12.44 3.74 12.07
CA GLU A 105 -12.65 2.62 12.98
C GLU A 105 -13.26 1.46 12.16
N VAL A 106 -12.54 0.34 12.06
CA VAL A 106 -13.03 -0.89 11.40
C VAL A 106 -13.75 -1.76 12.41
#